data_AF-A0A317Q405-F1
#
_entry.id   AF-A0A317Q405-F1
#
_cell.length_a   1.000
_cell.length_b   1.000
_cell.length_c   1.000
_cell.angle_alpha   90.00
_cell.angle_beta   90.00
_cell.angle_gamma   90.00
#
_symmetry.space_group_name_H-M   'P 1'
#
loop_
_entity.id
_entity.type
_entity.pdbx_description
1 polymer ?
#
loop_
_entity_poly.entity_id
_entity_poly.type
_entity_poly.pdbx_seq_one_letter_code
_entity_poly.pdbx_strand_id
1 'polypeptide(L)'
;MKRSELRKVLEEWFDVERYEVIKKLTLQQFYVEVERRILAYNMLMRRDTLPPLSRLLLDDYRNKILRGEILFSGDTSTQGHGLS
;
A
#
# COMPACT_ATOMS: atom_id res chain seq x y z
N MET A 1 -9.29 -26.69 -3.27
CA MET A 1 -8.86 -25.60 -4.16
C MET A 1 -8.09 -26.20 -5.33
N LYS A 2 -8.54 -25.95 -6.56
CA LYS A 2 -7.90 -26.46 -7.79
C LYS A 2 -6.67 -25.62 -8.14
N ARG A 3 -5.68 -26.19 -8.84
CA ARG A 3 -4.44 -25.49 -9.24
C ARG A 3 -4.71 -24.22 -10.07
N SER A 4 -5.79 -24.21 -10.86
CA SER A 4 -6.26 -23.05 -11.63
C SER A 4 -6.81 -21.91 -10.76
N GLU A 5 -7.53 -22.24 -9.68
CA GLU A 5 -8.01 -21.25 -8.71
C GLU A 5 -6.82 -20.64 -7.96
N LEU A 6 -5.87 -21.49 -7.56
CA LEU A 6 -4.66 -21.07 -6.86
C LEU A 6 -3.79 -20.14 -7.72
N ARG A 7 -3.64 -20.44 -9.01
CA ARG A 7 -2.93 -19.57 -9.95
C ARG A 7 -3.63 -18.22 -10.10
N LYS A 8 -4.96 -18.20 -10.22
CA LYS A 8 -5.73 -16.96 -10.37
C LYS A 8 -5.62 -16.07 -9.14
N VAL A 9 -5.69 -16.66 -7.95
CA VAL A 9 -5.46 -15.94 -6.68
C VAL A 9 -4.04 -15.39 -6.60
N LEU A 10 -3.03 -16.16 -7.03
CA LEU A 10 -1.64 -15.69 -7.06
C LEU A 10 -1.42 -14.58 -8.07
N GLU A 11 -1.99 -14.67 -9.28
CA GLU A 11 -1.91 -13.62 -10.30
C GLU A 11 -2.62 -12.33 -9.84
N GLU A 12 -3.75 -12.43 -9.11
CA GLU A 12 -4.42 -11.28 -8.51
C GLU A 12 -3.65 -10.68 -7.32
N TRP A 13 -2.92 -11.51 -6.56
CA TRP A 13 -2.10 -11.06 -5.42
C TRP A 13 -0.73 -10.51 -5.82
N PHE A 14 -0.11 -11.10 -6.84
CA PHE A 14 1.22 -10.77 -7.37
C PHE A 14 1.12 -10.20 -8.78
N ASP A 15 0.22 -9.23 -8.95
CA ASP A 15 0.12 -8.46 -10.19
C ASP A 15 1.25 -7.43 -10.24
N VAL A 16 2.39 -7.84 -10.81
CA VAL A 16 3.59 -7.00 -10.94
C VAL A 16 3.31 -5.77 -11.81
N GLU A 17 2.36 -5.86 -12.75
CA GLU A 17 2.01 -4.75 -13.65
C GLU A 17 1.40 -3.56 -12.89
N ARG A 18 0.71 -3.82 -11.77
CA ARG A 18 0.19 -2.77 -10.88
C ARG A 18 1.30 -1.89 -10.30
N TYR A 19 2.52 -2.41 -10.22
CA TYR A 19 3.68 -1.66 -9.73
C TYR A 19 4.46 -0.96 -10.84
N GLU A 20 4.05 -1.04 -12.10
CA GLU A 20 4.67 -0.27 -13.20
C GLU A 20 4.61 1.23 -12.96
N VAL A 21 3.61 1.72 -12.22
CA VAL A 21 3.50 3.13 -11.84
C VAL A 21 4.68 3.59 -10.98
N ILE A 22 5.29 2.66 -10.22
CA ILE A 22 6.49 2.94 -9.41
C ILE A 22 7.67 3.32 -10.29
N LYS A 23 7.77 2.76 -11.51
CA LYS A 23 8.86 3.10 -12.45
C LYS A 23 8.82 4.56 -12.92
N LYS A 24 7.68 5.23 -12.75
CA LYS A 24 7.51 6.65 -13.10
C LYS A 24 7.96 7.60 -11.98
N LEU A 25 8.29 7.07 -10.81
CA LEU A 25 8.76 7.85 -9.66
C LEU A 25 10.24 8.20 -9.80
N THR A 26 10.61 9.39 -9.32
CA THR A 26 12.03 9.68 -9.06
C THR A 26 12.53 8.83 -7.90
N LEU A 27 13.85 8.67 -7.75
CA LEU A 27 14.43 7.90 -6.63
C LEU A 27 13.95 8.40 -5.26
N GLN A 28 13.82 9.72 -5.10
CA GLN A 28 13.33 10.32 -3.86
C GLN A 28 11.86 9.97 -3.60
N GLN A 29 11.01 10.06 -4.62
CA GLN A 29 9.60 9.70 -4.52
C GLN A 29 9.43 8.20 -4.24
N PHE A 30 10.26 7.36 -4.87
CA PHE A 30 10.28 5.93 -4.62
C PHE A 30 10.63 5.61 -3.16
N TYR A 31 11.64 6.25 -2.59
CA TYR A 31 12.01 6.06 -1.19
C TYR A 31 10.85 6.41 -0.24
N VAL A 32 10.18 7.54 -0.47
CA VAL A 32 9.00 7.95 0.33
C VAL A 32 7.85 6.94 0.17
N GLU A 33 7.62 6.44 -1.03
CA GLU A 33 6.58 5.44 -1.29
C GLU A 33 6.85 4.12 -0.54
N VAL A 34 8.12 3.68 -0.48
CA VAL A 34 8.54 2.51 0.30
C VAL A 34 8.29 2.72 1.79
N GLU A 35 8.69 3.86 2.36
CA GLU A 35 8.45 4.18 3.77
C GLU A 35 6.95 4.18 4.11
N ARG A 36 6.11 4.76 3.25
CA ARG A 36 4.65 4.76 3.43
C ARG A 36 4.06 3.35 3.41
N ARG A 37 4.54 2.48 2.52
CA ARG A 37 4.09 1.08 2.44
C ARG A 37 4.49 0.28 3.70
N ILE A 38 5.70 0.50 4.22
CA ILE A 38 6.16 -0.12 5.48
C ILE A 38 5.28 0.33 6.64
N LEU A 39 5.01 1.64 6.75
CA LEU A 39 4.15 2.20 7.78
C LEU A 39 2.73 1.62 7.71
N ALA A 40 2.14 1.60 6.51
CA ALA A 40 0.81 1.03 6.30
C ALA A 40 0.75 -0.45 6.67
N TYR A 41 1.78 -1.23 6.33
CA TYR A 41 1.89 -2.63 6.73
C TYR A 41 1.95 -2.80 8.25
N ASN A 42 2.77 -2.00 8.94
CA ASN A 42 2.86 -2.02 10.39
C ASN A 42 1.52 -1.66 11.07
N MET A 43 0.77 -0.71 10.51
CA MET A 43 -0.57 -0.36 11.00
C MET A 43 -1.57 -1.50 10.76
N LEU A 44 -1.51 -2.17 9.59
CA LEU A 44 -2.34 -3.35 9.30
C LEU A 44 -2.14 -4.47 10.31
N MET A 45 -0.91 -4.70 10.75
CA MET A 45 -0.61 -5.68 11.80
C MET A 45 -1.24 -5.34 13.16
N ARG A 46 -1.64 -4.08 13.39
CA ARG A 46 -2.27 -3.59 14.62
C ARG A 46 -3.73 -3.17 14.40
N ARG A 47 -4.33 -3.54 13.26
CA ARG A 47 -5.66 -3.05 12.85
C ARG A 47 -6.73 -3.22 13.93
N ASP A 48 -6.76 -4.36 14.61
CA ASP A 48 -7.82 -4.66 15.59
C ASP A 48 -7.69 -3.85 16.88
N THR A 49 -6.52 -3.27 17.15
CA THR A 49 -6.30 -2.35 18.28
C THR A 49 -6.64 -0.90 17.94
N LEU A 50 -6.99 -0.60 16.67
CA LEU A 50 -7.29 0.77 16.24
C LEU A 50 -8.76 1.15 16.49
N PRO A 51 -9.05 2.44 16.70
CA PRO A 51 -10.41 2.96 16.68
C PRO A 51 -11.12 2.70 15.34
N PRO A 52 -12.46 2.61 15.30
CA PRO A 52 -13.21 2.28 14.08
C PRO A 52 -12.92 3.19 12.88
N LEU A 53 -12.79 4.50 13.11
CA LEU A 53 -12.48 5.47 12.05
C LEU A 53 -11.08 5.23 11.45
N SER A 54 -10.09 4.95 12.29
CA SER A 54 -8.73 4.65 11.86
C SER A 54 -8.64 3.33 11.09
N ARG A 55 -9.47 2.32 11.44
CA ARG A 55 -9.59 1.08 10.67
C ARG A 55 -10.13 1.31 9.26
N LEU A 56 -11.15 2.15 9.12
CA LEU A 56 -11.74 2.47 7.83
C LEU A 56 -10.72 3.12 6.89
N LEU A 57 -9.95 4.09 7.40
CA LEU A 57 -8.87 4.74 6.66
C LEU A 57 -7.78 3.74 6.26
N LEU A 58 -7.39 2.86 7.19
CA LEU A 58 -6.39 1.84 6.93
C LEU A 58 -6.84 0.82 5.88
N ASP A 59 -8.12 0.47 5.86
CA ASP A 59 -8.71 -0.42 4.84
C ASP A 59 -8.70 0.25 3.44
N ASP A 60 -8.98 1.56 3.35
CA ASP A 60 -8.83 2.34 2.11
C ASP A 60 -7.37 2.33 1.63
N TYR A 61 -6.41 2.59 2.53
CA TYR A 61 -4.98 2.52 2.23
C TYR A 61 -4.55 1.14 1.73
N ARG A 62 -5.03 0.07 2.38
CA ARG A 62 -4.75 -1.31 1.95
C ARG A 62 -5.26 -1.55 0.53
N ASN A 63 -6.46 -1.09 0.21
CA ASN A 63 -7.04 -1.24 -1.13
C ASN A 63 -6.22 -0.50 -2.19
N LYS A 64 -5.74 0.71 -1.89
CA LYS A 64 -4.83 1.46 -2.77
C LYS A 64 -3.54 0.70 -3.06
N ILE A 65 -2.89 0.14 -2.02
CA ILE A 65 -1.68 -0.69 -2.19
C ILE A 65 -1.95 -1.91 -3.07
N LEU A 66 -3.06 -2.62 -2.85
CA LEU A 66 -3.44 -3.81 -3.63
C LEU A 66 -3.74 -3.47 -5.09
N ARG A 67 -4.20 -2.25 -5.37
CA ARG A 67 -4.42 -1.74 -6.73
C ARG A 67 -3.15 -1.19 -7.38
N GLY A 68 -2.03 -1.15 -6.65
CA GLY A 68 -0.79 -0.56 -7.10
C GLY A 68 -0.83 0.96 -7.17
N GLU A 69 -1.80 1.61 -6.52
CA GLU A 69 -1.86 3.06 -6.48
C GLU A 69 -0.65 3.62 -5.69
N ILE A 70 -0.19 4.79 -6.11
CA ILE A 70 0.87 5.52 -5.41
C ILE A 70 0.23 6.21 -4.19
N LEU A 71 0.77 5.94 -3.01
CA LEU A 71 0.32 6.57 -1.76
C LEU A 71 0.96 7.95 -1.54
N PHE A 72 1.99 8.26 -2.32
CA PHE A 72 2.58 9.58 -2.44
C PHE A 72 1.64 10.57 -3.16
N SER A 73 1.21 11.63 -2.47
CA SER A 73 0.25 12.63 -2.98
C SER A 73 0.71 14.08 -2.88
N GLY A 74 2.00 14.38 -2.67
CA GLY A 74 2.44 15.75 -2.37
C GLY A 74 3.95 15.92 -2.25
N ASP A 75 4.39 16.97 -1.57
CA ASP A 75 5.81 17.35 -1.46
C ASP A 75 6.65 16.32 -0.67
N THR A 76 7.89 16.06 -1.12
CA THR A 76 8.84 15.12 -0.49
C THR A 76 9.33 15.55 0.90
N SER A 77 8.93 16.75 1.35
CA SER A 77 9.23 17.31 2.67
C SER A 77 8.27 16.84 3.78
N THR A 78 7.16 16.19 3.43
CA THR A 78 6.24 15.60 4.42
C THR A 78 6.81 14.28 4.95
N GLN A 79 7.60 14.37 6.03
CA GLN A 79 7.76 13.26 6.97
C GLN A 79 6.36 12.76 7.36
N GLY A 80 6.19 11.44 7.52
CA GLY A 80 4.92 10.70 7.60
C GLY A 80 3.92 11.08 8.70
N HIS A 81 3.53 12.34 8.81
CA HIS A 81 2.59 12.90 9.77
C HIS A 81 1.11 12.68 9.41
N GLY A 82 0.82 12.04 8.27
CA GLY A 82 -0.56 11.77 7.84
C GLY A 82 -1.23 10.57 8.52
N LEU A 83 -0.49 9.81 9.33
CA LEU A 83 -0.97 8.56 9.95
C LEU A 83 -0.63 8.46 11.45
N SER A 84 -0.13 9.54 12.05
CA SER A 84 0.15 9.65 13.50
C SER A 84 -1.08 10.04 14.30
#